data_AF-A0A1Y2AE54-F1
#
_entry.id   AF-A0A1Y2AE54-F1
#
_cell.length_a   1.000
_cell.length_b   1.000
_cell.length_c   1.000
_cell.angle_alpha   90.00
_cell.angle_beta   90.00
_cell.angle_gamma   90.00
#
_symmetry.space_group_name_H-M   'P 1'
#
loop_
_entity.id
_entity.type
_entity.pdbx_description
1 polymer ?
#
loop_
_entity_poly.entity_id
_entity_poly.type
_entity_poly.pdbx_seq_one_letter_code
_entity_poly.pdbx_strand_id
1 'polypeptide(L)'
;MSKLYKEGVAGFPACKELGEVLSFQNQVIIDKADYLFQRYCSKDENDKYCPLSEYDFEEKESKEEFDNAINQTCKSRKCIDTAIEYFNKEINLENKVNEFQSKIKNSNMKRQFNSNDLKSEEKKEAIINFLESDYCSSQSPKKEIVKGNSREISENDAISLNYSGIFFITIALHLYYLI
;
A
#
# COMPACT_ATOMS: atom_id res chain seq x y z
N MET A 1 28.72 30.12 1.17
CA MET A 1 28.11 28.98 0.44
C MET A 1 28.28 27.63 1.12
N SER A 2 29.31 27.36 1.94
CA SER A 2 29.51 26.01 2.54
C SER A 2 28.44 25.59 3.56
N LYS A 3 27.77 26.55 4.22
CA LYS A 3 26.78 26.27 5.26
C LYS A 3 25.48 25.65 4.70
N LEU A 4 25.03 26.14 3.55
CA LEU A 4 23.91 25.59 2.76
C LEU A 4 24.17 24.14 2.31
N TYR A 5 25.40 23.84 1.93
CA TYR A 5 25.79 22.51 1.46
C TYR A 5 25.95 21.49 2.60
N LYS A 6 26.29 21.96 3.82
CA LYS A 6 26.44 21.11 5.00
C LYS A 6 25.13 20.90 5.77
N GLU A 7 24.30 21.93 5.86
CA GLU A 7 23.06 21.92 6.65
C GLU A 7 21.81 21.65 5.79
N GLY A 8 21.93 21.72 4.46
CA GLY A 8 20.82 21.55 3.53
C GLY A 8 19.74 22.63 3.70
N VAL A 9 18.52 22.32 3.25
CA VAL A 9 17.36 23.22 3.43
C VAL A 9 16.96 23.38 4.91
N ALA A 10 17.36 22.45 5.79
CA ALA A 10 17.11 22.52 7.23
C ALA A 10 17.89 23.64 7.94
N GLY A 11 18.93 24.20 7.29
CA GLY A 11 19.68 25.36 7.81
C GLY A 11 18.88 26.68 7.85
N PHE A 12 17.71 26.74 7.21
CA PHE A 12 16.82 27.89 7.28
C PHE A 12 15.76 27.70 8.37
N PRO A 13 15.63 28.61 9.35
CA PRO A 13 14.59 28.53 10.37
C PRO A 13 13.17 28.41 9.80
N ALA A 14 12.91 29.06 8.66
CA ALA A 14 11.65 28.99 7.94
C ALA A 14 11.37 27.61 7.29
N CYS A 15 12.38 26.77 7.14
CA CYS A 15 12.29 25.43 6.54
C CYS A 15 12.46 24.30 7.58
N LYS A 16 12.58 24.64 8.87
CA LYS A 16 12.75 23.62 9.93
C LYS A 16 11.57 22.64 9.97
N GLU A 17 10.35 23.14 9.76
CA GLU A 17 9.12 22.32 9.69
C GLU A 17 8.98 21.57 8.34
N LEU A 18 9.66 22.03 7.29
CA LEU A 18 9.59 21.41 5.97
C LEU A 18 10.20 20.00 5.95
N GLY A 19 11.25 19.77 6.75
CA GLY A 19 11.88 18.45 6.86
C GLY A 19 10.92 17.38 7.40
N GLU A 20 10.11 17.73 8.39
CA GLU A 20 9.10 16.82 8.96
C GLU A 20 7.98 16.52 7.95
N VAL A 21 7.50 17.55 7.24
CA VAL A 21 6.50 17.40 6.18
C VAL A 21 6.99 16.48 5.06
N LEU A 22 8.21 16.71 4.58
CA LEU A 22 8.80 15.89 3.52
C LEU A 22 9.04 14.45 3.96
N SER A 23 9.55 14.25 5.18
CA SER A 23 9.73 12.91 5.74
C SER A 23 8.40 12.16 5.87
N PHE A 24 7.35 12.84 6.33
CA PHE A 24 6.03 12.25 6.42
C PHE A 24 5.45 11.91 5.04
N GLN A 25 5.57 12.81 4.06
CA GLN A 25 5.12 12.56 2.68
C GLN A 25 5.84 11.36 2.07
N ASN A 26 7.17 11.25 2.26
CA ASN A 26 7.92 10.10 1.77
C ASN A 26 7.46 8.80 2.44
N GLN A 27 7.21 8.81 3.75
CA GLN A 27 6.67 7.64 4.44
C GLN A 27 5.29 7.25 3.90
N VAL A 28 4.41 8.21 3.66
CA VAL A 28 3.08 7.96 3.06
C VAL A 28 3.19 7.35 1.67
N ILE A 29 4.13 7.83 0.84
CA ILE A 29 4.37 7.27 -0.50
C ILE A 29 4.86 5.82 -0.40
N ILE A 30 5.80 5.54 0.53
CA ILE A 30 6.34 4.19 0.74
C ILE A 30 5.26 3.25 1.27
N ASP A 31 4.51 3.65 2.30
CA ASP A 31 3.41 2.88 2.88
C ASP A 31 2.34 2.60 1.81
N LYS A 32 2.01 3.59 0.98
CA LYS A 32 1.08 3.44 -0.15
C LYS A 32 1.58 2.45 -1.19
N ALA A 33 2.85 2.55 -1.57
CA ALA A 33 3.43 1.61 -2.52
C ALA A 33 3.43 0.17 -1.96
N ASP A 34 3.78 -0.03 -0.69
CA ASP A 34 3.82 -1.35 -0.05
C ASP A 34 2.48 -2.09 -0.15
N TYR A 35 1.39 -1.46 0.32
CA TYR A 35 0.10 -2.13 0.29
C TYR A 35 -0.46 -2.27 -1.14
N LEU A 36 -0.14 -1.36 -2.06
CA LEU A 36 -0.51 -1.50 -3.46
C LEU A 36 0.19 -2.70 -4.09
N PHE A 37 1.50 -2.87 -3.86
CA PHE A 37 2.23 -4.04 -4.32
C PHE A 37 1.67 -5.32 -3.72
N GLN A 38 1.37 -5.32 -2.42
CA GLN A 38 0.74 -6.46 -1.77
C GLN A 38 -0.57 -6.85 -2.47
N ARG A 39 -1.42 -5.87 -2.79
CA ARG A 39 -2.66 -6.11 -3.53
C ARG A 39 -2.39 -6.65 -4.94
N TYR A 40 -1.60 -5.93 -5.74
CA TYR A 40 -1.35 -6.26 -7.16
C TYR A 40 -0.63 -7.59 -7.36
N CYS A 41 0.22 -7.98 -6.41
CA CYS A 41 1.03 -9.20 -6.51
C CYS A 41 0.45 -10.39 -5.74
N SER A 42 -0.72 -10.23 -5.13
CA SER A 42 -1.35 -11.30 -4.36
C SER A 42 -1.91 -12.41 -5.23
N LYS A 43 -1.74 -13.64 -4.75
CA LYS A 43 -2.20 -14.85 -5.43
C LYS A 43 -3.01 -15.75 -4.50
N ASP A 44 -3.94 -16.47 -5.10
CA ASP A 44 -4.81 -17.44 -4.44
C ASP A 44 -4.06 -18.74 -4.08
N GLU A 45 -4.80 -19.74 -3.62
CA GLU A 45 -4.28 -21.08 -3.29
C GLU A 45 -3.76 -21.84 -4.51
N ASN A 46 -4.13 -21.42 -5.73
CA ASN A 46 -3.81 -22.05 -7.01
C ASN A 46 -2.81 -21.24 -7.84
N ASP A 47 -2.08 -20.29 -7.23
CA ASP A 47 -1.11 -19.40 -7.88
C ASP A 47 -1.71 -18.47 -8.96
N LYS A 48 -3.02 -18.21 -8.91
CA LYS A 48 -3.70 -17.22 -9.75
C LYS A 48 -3.78 -15.88 -9.03
N TYR A 49 -3.70 -14.78 -9.75
CA TYR A 49 -3.85 -13.45 -9.15
C TYR A 49 -5.21 -13.27 -8.49
N CYS A 50 -5.24 -12.56 -7.37
CA CYS A 50 -6.49 -12.30 -6.67
C CYS A 50 -7.38 -11.37 -7.50
N PRO A 51 -8.71 -11.60 -7.58
CA PRO A 51 -9.58 -10.81 -8.46
C PRO A 51 -9.56 -9.30 -8.19
N LEU A 52 -9.45 -8.89 -6.91
CA LEU A 52 -9.32 -7.47 -6.55
C LEU A 52 -7.99 -6.82 -6.97
N SER A 53 -6.99 -7.60 -7.39
CA SER A 53 -5.73 -7.05 -7.91
C SER A 53 -5.91 -6.41 -9.29
N GLU A 54 -6.88 -6.87 -10.08
CA GLU A 54 -7.10 -6.41 -11.45
C GLU A 54 -8.09 -5.24 -11.53
N TYR A 55 -8.83 -4.97 -10.45
CA TYR A 55 -9.83 -3.91 -10.38
C TYR A 55 -9.17 -2.52 -10.29
N ASP A 56 -9.58 -1.50 -11.04
CA ASP A 56 -9.11 -0.14 -10.81
C ASP A 56 -10.14 0.67 -10.01
N PHE A 57 -9.76 1.12 -8.81
CA PHE A 57 -10.64 1.93 -7.96
C PHE A 57 -10.74 3.39 -8.41
N GLU A 58 -9.84 3.85 -9.30
CA GLU A 58 -9.81 5.23 -9.79
C GLU A 58 -10.67 5.44 -11.05
N GLU A 59 -11.00 4.37 -11.78
CA GLU A 59 -11.88 4.44 -12.95
C GLU A 59 -13.37 4.33 -12.54
N LYS A 60 -14.26 4.93 -13.36
CA LYS A 60 -15.72 4.76 -13.20
C LYS A 60 -16.14 3.35 -13.65
N GLU A 61 -15.58 2.34 -13.01
CA GLU A 61 -15.97 0.95 -13.23
C GLU A 61 -17.41 0.75 -12.77
N SER A 62 -18.08 -0.20 -13.42
CA SER A 62 -19.46 -0.51 -13.09
C SER A 62 -19.52 -1.15 -11.70
N LYS A 63 -20.59 -0.85 -10.94
CA LYS A 63 -20.87 -1.54 -9.67
C LYS A 63 -20.87 -3.07 -9.85
N GLU A 64 -21.28 -3.55 -11.02
CA GLU A 64 -21.33 -4.98 -11.35
C GLU A 64 -19.93 -5.62 -11.42
N GLU A 65 -18.96 -4.94 -12.04
CA GLU A 65 -17.56 -5.42 -12.08
C GLU A 65 -16.97 -5.50 -10.68
N PHE A 66 -17.24 -4.49 -9.86
CA PHE A 66 -16.80 -4.48 -8.45
C PHE A 66 -17.42 -5.62 -7.65
N ASP A 67 -18.74 -5.76 -7.71
CA ASP A 67 -19.48 -6.80 -7.00
C ASP A 67 -19.00 -8.20 -7.46
N ASN A 68 -18.71 -8.37 -8.75
CA ASN A 68 -18.12 -9.61 -9.26
C ASN A 68 -16.70 -9.85 -8.72
N ALA A 69 -15.81 -8.87 -8.76
CA ALA A 69 -14.44 -9.01 -8.23
C ALA A 69 -14.43 -9.38 -6.73
N ILE A 70 -15.32 -8.77 -5.95
CA ILE A 70 -15.54 -9.10 -4.55
C ILE A 70 -16.04 -10.55 -4.39
N ASN A 71 -17.06 -10.94 -5.14
CA ASN A 71 -17.59 -12.31 -5.08
C ASN A 71 -16.58 -13.37 -5.51
N GLN A 72 -15.75 -13.10 -6.52
CA GLN A 72 -14.65 -14.00 -6.90
C GLN A 72 -13.57 -14.07 -5.82
N THR A 73 -13.26 -12.94 -5.17
CA THR A 73 -12.31 -12.90 -4.05
C THR A 73 -12.78 -13.80 -2.91
N CYS A 74 -14.09 -13.85 -2.63
CA CYS A 74 -14.66 -14.71 -1.60
C CYS A 74 -14.47 -16.22 -1.81
N LYS A 75 -14.02 -16.65 -2.99
CA LYS A 75 -13.71 -18.06 -3.29
C LYS A 75 -12.31 -18.49 -2.86
N SER A 76 -11.44 -17.53 -2.49
CA SER A 76 -10.08 -17.79 -2.05
C SER A 76 -9.85 -17.21 -0.67
N ARG A 77 -9.36 -18.03 0.27
CA ARG A 77 -9.08 -17.57 1.63
C ARG A 77 -7.89 -16.61 1.65
N LYS A 78 -6.83 -16.92 0.89
CA LYS A 78 -5.68 -16.03 0.73
C LYS A 78 -6.07 -14.67 0.16
N CYS A 79 -6.96 -14.64 -0.83
CA CYS A 79 -7.42 -13.38 -1.40
C CYS A 79 -8.32 -12.60 -0.45
N ILE A 80 -9.19 -13.27 0.34
CA ILE A 80 -9.94 -12.63 1.43
C ILE A 80 -8.99 -11.97 2.44
N ASP A 81 -8.04 -12.76 2.99
CA ASP A 81 -7.12 -12.28 4.02
C ASP A 81 -6.27 -11.10 3.51
N THR A 82 -5.79 -11.19 2.27
CA THR A 82 -5.02 -10.11 1.64
C THR A 82 -5.86 -8.85 1.40
N ALA A 83 -7.10 -9.01 0.93
CA ALA A 83 -7.98 -7.87 0.68
C ALA A 83 -8.32 -7.13 1.99
N ILE A 84 -8.61 -7.87 3.06
CA ILE A 84 -8.82 -7.30 4.39
C ILE A 84 -7.57 -6.55 4.87
N GLU A 85 -6.38 -7.14 4.74
CA GLU A 85 -5.14 -6.46 5.11
C GLU A 85 -4.90 -5.19 4.31
N TYR A 86 -5.14 -5.22 2.99
CA TYR A 86 -5.05 -4.07 2.10
C TYR A 86 -5.96 -2.92 2.59
N PHE A 87 -7.26 -3.18 2.80
CA PHE A 87 -8.19 -2.13 3.22
C PHE A 87 -7.86 -1.59 4.62
N ASN A 88 -7.43 -2.45 5.54
CA ASN A 88 -6.98 -2.02 6.86
C ASN A 88 -5.73 -1.12 6.80
N LYS A 89 -4.74 -1.46 5.97
CA LYS A 89 -3.56 -0.61 5.74
C LYS A 89 -3.95 0.73 5.14
N GLU A 90 -4.89 0.73 4.19
CA GLU A 90 -5.39 1.94 3.55
C GLU A 90 -6.11 2.87 4.54
N ILE A 91 -7.03 2.33 5.36
CA ILE A 91 -7.72 3.07 6.43
C ILE A 91 -6.71 3.63 7.44
N ASN A 92 -5.74 2.83 7.86
CA ASN A 92 -4.69 3.27 8.80
C ASN A 92 -3.86 4.41 8.20
N LEU A 93 -3.49 4.33 6.92
CA LEU A 93 -2.76 5.40 6.25
C LEU A 93 -3.58 6.70 6.19
N GLU A 94 -4.87 6.63 5.86
CA GLU A 94 -5.77 7.79 5.87
C GLU A 94 -5.83 8.43 7.27
N ASN A 95 -5.94 7.60 8.32
CA ASN A 95 -5.93 8.05 9.70
C ASN A 95 -4.61 8.73 10.09
N LYS A 96 -3.45 8.15 9.72
CA LYS A 96 -2.13 8.79 9.91
C LYS A 96 -2.03 10.14 9.19
N VAL A 97 -2.52 10.21 7.94
CA VAL A 97 -2.52 11.45 7.15
C VAL A 97 -3.38 12.51 7.83
N ASN A 98 -4.59 12.16 8.28
CA ASN A 98 -5.50 13.06 8.98
C ASN A 98 -4.91 13.55 10.31
N GLU A 99 -4.28 12.66 11.09
CA GLU A 99 -3.61 13.02 12.34
C GLU A 99 -2.47 14.00 12.08
N PHE A 100 -1.56 13.70 11.16
CA PHE A 100 -0.44 14.57 10.80
C PHE A 100 -0.91 15.94 10.30
N GLN A 101 -1.92 15.91 9.44
CA GLN A 101 -2.59 17.09 8.95
C GLN A 101 -3.12 17.95 10.11
N SER A 102 -3.80 17.37 11.11
CA SER A 102 -4.33 18.12 12.24
C SER A 102 -3.23 18.79 13.08
N LYS A 103 -2.08 18.12 13.25
CA LYS A 103 -0.88 18.70 13.89
C LYS A 103 -0.37 19.93 13.14
N ILE A 104 -0.31 19.87 11.81
CA ILE A 104 0.13 21.02 10.98
C ILE A 104 -0.90 22.14 10.92
N LYS A 105 -2.21 21.87 10.92
CA LYS A 105 -3.23 22.93 10.91
C LYS A 105 -3.16 23.84 12.14
N ASN A 106 -2.62 23.33 13.24
CA ASN A 106 -2.37 24.08 14.46
C ASN A 106 -1.08 24.92 14.40
N SER A 107 -0.19 24.66 13.43
CA SER A 107 0.87 25.60 13.04
C SER A 107 0.31 26.52 11.93
N ASN A 108 0.74 27.78 11.86
CA ASN A 108 0.17 28.80 10.95
C ASN A 108 0.43 28.55 9.44
N MET A 109 0.71 27.30 9.04
CA MET A 109 1.07 26.91 7.68
C MET A 109 -0.20 26.62 6.87
N LYS A 110 -0.58 27.55 5.98
CA LYS A 110 -1.69 27.36 5.04
C LYS A 110 -1.42 26.12 4.17
N ARG A 111 -2.28 25.11 4.27
CA ARG A 111 -2.18 23.84 3.52
C ARG A 111 -2.30 24.05 2.01
N GLN A 112 -1.47 23.35 1.24
CA GLN A 112 -1.66 23.08 -0.20
C GLN A 112 -2.40 21.76 -0.48
N PHE A 113 -2.61 20.90 0.52
CA PHE A 113 -3.29 19.61 0.34
C PHE A 113 -4.81 19.77 0.51
N ASN A 114 -5.56 19.55 -0.56
CA ASN A 114 -7.03 19.65 -0.58
C ASN A 114 -7.63 18.24 -0.51
N SER A 115 -8.06 17.81 0.68
CA SER A 115 -8.54 16.45 0.96
C SER A 115 -10.05 16.26 0.78
N ASN A 116 -10.66 16.97 -0.17
CA ASN A 116 -12.11 17.03 -0.30
C ASN A 116 -12.79 15.69 -0.67
N ASP A 117 -12.04 14.60 -0.89
CA ASP A 117 -12.57 13.25 -1.18
C ASP A 117 -12.45 12.24 -0.02
N LEU A 118 -12.15 12.66 1.20
CA LEU A 118 -12.12 11.75 2.36
C LEU A 118 -13.52 11.52 2.94
N LYS A 119 -14.31 10.70 2.23
CA LYS A 119 -15.43 9.88 2.74
C LYS A 119 -15.35 8.46 2.15
N SER A 120 -14.19 7.83 2.30
CA SER A 120 -13.83 6.51 1.77
C SER A 120 -13.83 5.39 2.83
N GLU A 121 -13.73 5.73 4.12
CA GLU A 121 -13.60 4.76 5.23
C GLU A 121 -14.84 3.87 5.37
N GLU A 122 -16.05 4.43 5.43
CA GLU A 122 -17.30 3.67 5.56
C GLU A 122 -17.49 2.63 4.44
N LYS A 123 -17.03 2.95 3.22
CA LYS A 123 -17.07 2.02 2.08
C LYS A 123 -16.08 0.87 2.26
N LYS A 124 -14.86 1.18 2.71
CA LYS A 124 -13.81 0.17 2.96
C LYS A 124 -14.21 -0.74 4.12
N GLU A 125 -14.76 -0.18 5.19
CA GLU A 125 -15.32 -0.96 6.30
C GLU A 125 -16.46 -1.87 5.85
N ALA A 126 -17.37 -1.38 5.00
CA ALA A 126 -18.43 -2.20 4.43
C ALA A 126 -17.87 -3.38 3.61
N ILE A 127 -16.79 -3.15 2.85
CA ILE A 127 -16.10 -4.21 2.10
C ILE A 127 -15.45 -5.22 3.05
N ILE A 128 -14.72 -4.76 4.08
CA ILE A 128 -14.11 -5.64 5.09
C ILE A 128 -15.19 -6.49 5.75
N ASN A 129 -16.28 -5.88 6.23
CA ASN A 129 -17.39 -6.57 6.88
C ASN A 129 -18.03 -7.61 5.95
N PHE A 130 -18.13 -7.32 4.65
CA PHE A 130 -18.62 -8.29 3.68
C PHE A 130 -17.65 -9.45 3.48
N LEU A 131 -16.35 -9.18 3.36
CA LEU A 131 -15.31 -10.21 3.21
C LEU A 131 -15.21 -11.12 4.46
N GLU A 132 -15.47 -10.59 5.64
CA GLU A 132 -15.51 -11.33 6.90
C GLU A 132 -16.82 -12.09 7.13
N SER A 133 -17.87 -11.80 6.35
CA SER A 133 -19.18 -12.40 6.55
C SER A 133 -19.20 -13.92 6.36
N ASP A 134 -20.25 -14.55 6.91
CA ASP A 134 -20.51 -15.98 6.71
C ASP A 134 -20.63 -16.35 5.23
N TYR A 135 -21.11 -15.42 4.39
CA TYR A 135 -21.21 -15.62 2.95
C TYR A 135 -19.83 -15.92 2.33
N CYS A 136 -18.82 -15.09 2.58
CA CYS A 136 -17.47 -15.30 2.05
C CYS A 136 -16.74 -16.44 2.77
N SER A 137 -16.98 -16.60 4.07
CA SER A 137 -16.45 -17.72 4.84
C SER A 137 -16.98 -19.08 4.36
N SER A 138 -18.21 -19.13 3.83
CA SER A 138 -18.80 -20.37 3.28
C SER A 138 -18.29 -20.76 1.89
N GLN A 139 -17.75 -19.80 1.14
CA GLN A 139 -17.29 -19.98 -0.24
C GLN A 139 -15.80 -20.31 -0.36
N SER A 140 -15.01 -19.92 0.63
CA SER A 140 -13.59 -20.22 0.66
C SER A 140 -13.33 -21.62 1.21
N PRO A 141 -12.27 -22.31 0.75
CA PRO A 141 -11.84 -23.56 1.36
C PRO A 141 -11.64 -23.32 2.86
N LYS A 142 -12.20 -24.21 3.69
CA LYS A 142 -11.96 -24.15 5.14
C LYS A 142 -10.46 -24.12 5.36
N LYS A 143 -9.99 -23.18 6.20
CA LYS A 143 -8.59 -23.09 6.61
C LYS A 143 -8.18 -24.47 7.12
N GLU A 144 -7.50 -25.23 6.26
CA GLU A 144 -6.90 -26.47 6.70
C GLU A 144 -5.93 -26.05 7.79
N ILE A 145 -6.18 -26.52 9.01
CA ILE A 145 -5.18 -26.43 10.07
C ILE A 145 -4.08 -27.36 9.57
N VAL A 146 -3.15 -26.80 8.80
CA VAL A 146 -1.89 -27.46 8.47
C VAL A 146 -1.28 -27.72 9.84
N LYS A 147 -1.41 -28.97 10.31
CA LYS A 147 -0.65 -29.50 11.44
C LYS A 147 0.80 -29.48 10.98
N GLY A 148 1.42 -28.32 11.05
CA GLY A 148 2.80 -28.12 10.69
C GLY A 148 3.64 -28.94 11.66
N ASN A 149 4.21 -30.03 11.17
CA ASN A 149 5.58 -30.35 11.55
C ASN A 149 6.40 -29.16 11.06
N SER A 150 6.65 -28.21 11.95
CA SER A 150 7.56 -27.10 11.72
C SER A 150 8.89 -27.67 11.27
N ARG A 151 9.13 -27.70 9.96
CA ARG A 151 10.50 -27.66 9.47
C ARG A 151 10.97 -26.26 9.84
N GLU A 152 11.88 -26.19 10.80
CA GLU A 152 12.73 -25.02 11.01
C GLU A 152 13.23 -24.57 9.63
N ILE A 153 12.69 -23.45 9.15
CA ILE A 153 13.30 -22.73 8.06
C ILE A 153 14.54 -22.12 8.70
N SER A 154 15.69 -22.71 8.39
CA SER A 154 16.98 -22.17 8.76
C SER A 154 17.05 -20.72 8.30
N GLU A 155 17.38 -19.82 9.23
CA GLU A 155 17.51 -18.36 9.09
C GLU A 155 18.56 -17.90 8.05
N ASN A 156 19.05 -18.78 7.18
CA ASN A 156 20.14 -18.51 6.25
C ASN A 156 19.72 -18.33 4.79
N ASP A 157 18.44 -18.49 4.44
CA ASP A 157 17.94 -18.12 3.11
C ASP A 157 17.52 -16.64 3.08
N ALA A 158 18.43 -15.76 3.49
CA ALA A 158 18.40 -14.39 3.04
C ALA A 158 18.58 -14.44 1.51
N ILE A 159 17.49 -14.27 0.77
CA ILE A 159 17.53 -14.09 -0.68
C ILE A 159 18.32 -12.80 -0.90
N SER A 160 19.64 -12.93 -1.08
CA SER A 160 20.45 -11.87 -1.66
C SER A 160 19.94 -11.72 -3.08
N LEU A 161 19.02 -10.78 -3.29
CA LEU A 161 18.74 -10.23 -4.61
C LEU A 161 20.05 -9.64 -5.10
N ASN A 162 20.86 -10.47 -5.77
CA ASN A 162 21.99 -10.05 -6.56
C ASN A 162 21.41 -9.25 -7.72
N TYR A 163 21.09 -7.97 -7.46
CA TYR A 163 20.85 -7.00 -8.50
C TYR A 163 22.12 -6.92 -9.33
N SER A 164 22.13 -7.66 -10.43
CA SER A 164 23.18 -7.58 -11.42
C SER A 164 23.31 -6.12 -11.83
N GLY A 165 24.50 -5.54 -11.66
CA GLY A 165 24.79 -4.14 -12.01
C GLY A 165 24.41 -3.79 -13.46
N ILE A 166 24.20 -4.79 -14.30
CA ILE A 166 23.62 -4.69 -15.65
C ILE A 166 22.29 -3.92 -15.65
N PHE A 167 21.41 -4.12 -14.66
CA PHE A 167 20.08 -3.48 -14.63
C PHE A 167 20.18 -1.95 -14.48
N PHE A 168 21.11 -1.46 -13.65
CA PHE A 168 21.37 -0.03 -13.49
C PHE A 168 22.04 0.58 -14.73
N ILE A 169 22.92 -0.17 -15.40
CA ILE A 169 23.56 0.26 -16.65
C ILE A 169 22.53 0.40 -17.78
N THR A 170 21.58 -0.52 -17.90
CA THR A 170 20.51 -0.43 -18.91
C THR A 170 19.58 0.75 -18.69
N ILE A 171 19.21 1.06 -17.45
CA ILE A 171 18.37 2.23 -17.14
C ILE A 171 19.13 3.53 -17.44
N ALA A 172 20.40 3.61 -17.06
CA ALA A 172 21.24 4.78 -17.35
C ALA A 172 21.42 5.02 -18.86
N LEU A 173 21.60 3.95 -19.65
CA LEU A 173 21.72 4.04 -21.11
C LEU A 173 20.41 4.49 -21.78
N HIS A 174 19.25 4.01 -21.30
CA HIS A 174 17.96 4.49 -21.79
C HIS A 174 17.70 5.96 -21.45
N LEU A 175 18.07 6.40 -20.25
CA LEU A 175 17.96 7.82 -19.88
C LEU A 175 18.92 8.71 -20.67
N TYR A 176 20.12 8.22 -21.02
CA TYR A 176 21.07 8.95 -21.86
C TYR A 176 20.60 9.11 -23.31
N TYR A 177 19.92 8.11 -23.87
CA TYR A 177 19.40 8.17 -25.25
C TYR A 177 18.20 9.11 -25.43
N LEU A 178 17.56 9.52 -24.33
CA LEU A 178 16.40 10.42 -24.32
C LEU A 178 16.78 11.90 -24.17
N ILE A 179 18.06 12.23 -24.02
CA ILE A 179 18.62 13.59 -23.93
C ILE A 179 19.30 13.93 -25.26
#